data_AF-A0A9P5C741-F1
#
_entry.id   AF-A0A9P5C741-F1
#
_cell.length_a   1.000
_cell.length_b   1.000
_cell.length_c   1.000
_cell.angle_alpha   90.00
_cell.angle_beta   90.00
_cell.angle_gamma   90.00
#
_symmetry.space_group_name_H-M   'P 1'
#
loop_
_entity.id
_entity.type
_entity.pdbx_description
1 polymer ?
#
loop_
_entity_poly.entity_id
_entity_poly.type
_entity_poly.pdbx_seq_one_letter_code
_entity_poly.pdbx_strand_id
1 'polypeptide(L)'
;MSSQVAKAARRVTHELHGIVVSAGLMQKTAKVRVGGQKWNKVINKVCDYAIATLHPLPLTSPKWFAEPKHYLVHDPNSSLRTGDVVSIVPGWPTSKHKRHVIKNIIAPYGTPVEERPPIPSLEERIAEREAKRAVKAERRIQNKEEQKE
;
A
#
# COMPACT_ATOMS: atom_id res chain seq x y z
N MET A 1 22.98 -12.07 3.41
CA MET A 1 22.16 -11.56 4.53
C MET A 1 20.96 -10.77 4.00
N SER A 2 19.73 -11.30 4.18
CA SER A 2 18.49 -10.64 3.72
C SER A 2 18.36 -9.21 4.25
N SER A 3 17.94 -8.28 3.39
CA SER A 3 17.72 -6.88 3.80
C SER A 3 16.61 -6.76 4.84
N GLN A 4 16.67 -5.75 5.72
CA GLN A 4 15.62 -5.51 6.72
C GLN A 4 14.25 -5.29 6.07
N VAL A 5 14.23 -4.66 4.88
CA VAL A 5 13.03 -4.49 4.07
C VAL A 5 12.50 -5.83 3.56
N ALA A 6 13.36 -6.72 3.05
CA ALA A 6 12.94 -8.06 2.63
C ALA A 6 12.39 -8.88 3.81
N LYS A 7 13.02 -8.79 4.99
CA LYS A 7 12.51 -9.40 6.23
C LYS A 7 11.15 -8.83 6.62
N ALA A 8 10.96 -7.52 6.52
CA ALA A 8 9.69 -6.86 6.81
C ALA A 8 8.60 -7.29 5.82
N ALA A 9 8.91 -7.33 4.53
CA ALA A 9 7.99 -7.74 3.48
C ALA A 9 7.47 -9.17 3.69
N ARG A 10 8.35 -10.11 4.06
CA ARG A 10 7.97 -11.50 4.37
C ARG A 10 7.10 -11.65 5.62
N ARG A 11 7.12 -10.69 6.54
CA ARG A 11 6.29 -10.70 7.76
C ARG A 11 4.88 -10.20 7.52
N VAL A 12 4.63 -9.51 6.40
CA VAL A 12 3.32 -8.92 6.14
C VAL A 12 2.33 -10.01 5.74
N THR A 13 1.29 -10.16 6.55
CA THR A 13 0.23 -11.15 6.33
C THR A 13 -1.06 -10.55 5.79
N HIS A 14 -1.29 -9.25 5.98
CA HIS A 14 -2.54 -8.62 5.59
C HIS A 14 -2.42 -7.87 4.26
N GLU A 15 -3.48 -7.99 3.47
CA GLU A 15 -3.67 -7.32 2.21
C GLU A 15 -4.75 -6.25 2.35
N LEU A 16 -4.57 -5.16 1.62
CA LEU A 16 -5.57 -4.09 1.55
C LEU A 16 -6.12 -4.04 0.13
N HIS A 17 -7.44 -4.14 0.00
CA HIS A 17 -8.11 -3.99 -1.27
C HIS A 17 -8.51 -2.53 -1.46
N GLY A 18 -8.24 -1.99 -2.65
CA GLY A 18 -8.50 -0.58 -2.94
C GLY A 18 -8.71 -0.32 -4.42
N ILE A 19 -9.09 0.92 -4.71
CA ILE A 19 -9.34 1.39 -6.08
C ILE A 19 -8.26 2.40 -6.44
N VAL A 20 -7.69 2.26 -7.63
CA VAL A 20 -6.72 3.23 -8.17
C VAL A 20 -7.45 4.52 -8.52
N VAL A 21 -7.12 5.60 -7.81
CA VAL A 21 -7.69 6.95 -8.02
C VAL A 21 -6.94 7.71 -9.10
N SER A 22 -5.61 7.55 -9.16
CA SER A 22 -4.80 8.12 -10.23
C SER A 22 -3.57 7.28 -10.51
N ALA A 23 -3.28 7.10 -11.80
CA ALA A 23 -2.08 6.44 -12.33
C ALA A 23 -1.46 7.30 -13.45
N GLY A 24 -0.18 7.12 -13.75
CA GLY A 24 0.53 7.79 -14.85
C GLY A 24 1.04 9.22 -14.55
N LEU A 25 0.60 9.85 -13.46
CA LEU A 25 1.10 11.17 -13.04
C LEU A 25 2.53 11.11 -12.48
N MET A 26 2.88 9.99 -11.85
CA MET A 26 4.17 9.75 -11.22
C MET A 26 4.74 8.43 -11.73
N GLN A 27 6.03 8.42 -12.05
CA GLN A 27 6.70 7.21 -12.51
C GLN A 27 6.61 6.10 -11.46
N LYS A 28 6.24 4.88 -11.88
CA LYS A 28 6.19 3.66 -11.05
C LYS A 28 5.40 3.83 -9.74
N THR A 29 4.35 4.65 -9.79
CA THR A 29 3.56 5.05 -8.61
C THR A 29 2.10 5.26 -8.99
N ALA A 30 1.20 4.75 -8.15
CA ALA A 30 -0.22 5.02 -8.25
C ALA A 30 -0.78 5.49 -6.89
N LYS A 31 -1.84 6.30 -6.92
CA LYS A 31 -2.61 6.69 -5.73
C LYS A 31 -3.79 5.73 -5.59
N VAL A 32 -3.83 4.98 -4.50
CA VAL A 32 -4.89 3.98 -4.24
C VAL A 32 -5.73 4.41 -3.05
N ARG A 33 -7.05 4.35 -3.19
CA ARG A 33 -8.02 4.56 -2.11
C ARG A 33 -8.39 3.23 -1.49
N VAL A 34 -8.20 3.09 -0.19
CA VAL A 34 -8.55 1.91 0.60
C VAL A 34 -9.69 2.27 1.54
N GLY A 35 -10.61 1.33 1.74
CA GLY A 35 -11.70 1.47 2.71
C GLY A 35 -11.16 1.57 4.15
N GLY A 36 -11.81 2.39 4.96
CA GLY A 36 -11.50 2.51 6.38
C GLY A 36 -12.74 2.92 7.15
N GLN A 37 -12.76 2.59 8.44
CA GLN A 37 -13.83 2.97 9.34
C GLN A 37 -13.24 3.63 10.59
N LYS A 38 -13.94 4.64 11.09
CA LYS A 38 -13.59 5.38 12.30
C LYS A 38 -14.72 5.34 13.30
N TRP A 39 -14.37 4.97 14.52
CA TRP A 39 -15.25 5.06 15.68
C TRP A 39 -15.21 6.47 16.28
N ASN A 40 -16.36 7.13 16.44
CA ASN A 40 -16.44 8.41 17.15
C ASN A 40 -17.06 8.22 18.54
N LYS A 41 -16.21 8.19 19.58
CA LYS A 41 -16.62 8.02 20.98
C LYS A 41 -17.58 9.11 21.46
N VAL A 42 -17.44 10.35 20.99
CA VAL A 42 -18.24 11.48 21.47
C VAL A 42 -19.67 11.36 20.96
N ILE A 43 -19.84 11.10 19.66
CA ILE A 43 -21.15 10.92 19.05
C ILE A 43 -21.89 9.74 19.69
N ASN A 44 -21.19 8.63 19.94
CA ASN A 44 -21.81 7.47 20.57
C ASN A 44 -22.29 7.76 21.99
N LYS A 45 -21.50 8.46 22.81
CA LYS A 45 -21.93 8.85 24.17
C LYS A 45 -23.17 9.75 24.18
N VAL A 46 -23.25 10.73 23.27
CA VAL A 46 -24.43 11.65 23.20
C VAL A 46 -25.69 10.88 22.83
N CYS A 47 -25.57 9.91 21.93
CA CYS A 47 -26.66 9.03 21.53
C CYS A 47 -27.13 8.12 22.67
N ASP A 48 -26.23 7.64 23.54
CA ASP A 48 -26.60 6.83 24.71
C ASP A 48 -27.41 7.63 25.76
N TYR A 49 -27.10 8.92 25.95
CA TYR A 49 -27.77 9.76 26.96
C TYR A 49 -29.11 10.38 26.50
N ALA A 50 -29.35 10.54 25.19
CA ALA A 50 -30.55 11.20 24.66
C ALA A 50 -31.79 10.29 24.55
N ILE A 51 -31.63 8.96 24.66
CA ILE A 51 -32.73 7.98 24.50
C ILE A 51 -33.57 7.83 25.78
N ALA A 52 -33.08 8.32 26.93
CA ALA A 52 -33.71 8.07 28.22
C ALA A 52 -34.94 8.95 28.56
N THR A 53 -35.28 9.99 27.77
CA THR A 53 -36.31 10.95 28.21
C THR A 53 -37.48 11.23 27.25
N LEU A 54 -37.36 11.18 25.92
CA LEU A 54 -38.50 11.54 25.03
C LEU A 54 -38.40 10.95 23.60
N HIS A 55 -38.80 9.68 23.40
CA HIS A 55 -39.35 9.04 22.16
C HIS A 55 -38.98 7.53 22.04
N PRO A 56 -39.87 6.66 21.50
CA PRO A 56 -39.67 5.20 21.51
C PRO A 56 -38.92 4.61 20.29
N LEU A 57 -38.14 5.37 19.51
CA LEU A 57 -37.36 4.80 18.39
C LEU A 57 -35.87 5.14 18.51
N PRO A 58 -35.00 4.18 18.89
CA PRO A 58 -33.56 4.42 18.96
C PRO A 58 -32.97 4.41 17.54
N LEU A 59 -32.79 5.60 16.94
CA LEU A 59 -32.19 5.75 15.60
C LEU A 59 -30.68 6.04 15.64
N THR A 60 -29.99 5.58 16.68
CA THR A 60 -28.57 5.88 16.85
C THR A 60 -27.79 4.60 17.12
N SER A 61 -27.59 3.84 16.04
CA SER A 61 -26.62 2.75 16.04
C SER A 61 -25.22 3.29 16.36
N PRO A 62 -24.38 2.51 17.06
CA PRO A 62 -22.97 2.83 17.28
C PRO A 62 -22.30 3.23 15.94
N LYS A 63 -21.96 4.52 15.79
CA LYS A 63 -21.77 5.13 14.47
C LYS A 63 -20.33 4.97 14.00
N TRP A 64 -20.08 3.87 13.28
CA TRP A 64 -18.89 3.71 12.45
C TRP A 64 -19.01 4.64 11.24
N PHE A 65 -18.04 5.55 11.08
CA PHE A 65 -17.97 6.45 9.95
C PHE A 65 -17.02 5.92 8.89
N ALA A 66 -17.39 6.04 7.61
CA ALA A 66 -16.46 5.77 6.52
C ALA A 66 -15.31 6.79 6.55
N GLU A 67 -14.08 6.30 6.71
CA GLU A 67 -12.84 7.09 6.68
C GLU A 67 -11.91 6.47 5.62
N PRO A 68 -12.15 6.73 4.31
CA PRO A 68 -11.31 6.21 3.26
C PRO A 68 -9.90 6.81 3.35
N LYS A 69 -8.89 5.97 3.14
CA LYS A 69 -7.47 6.37 3.19
C LYS A 69 -6.84 6.32 1.82
N HIS A 70 -5.94 7.25 1.53
CA HIS A 70 -5.17 7.27 0.30
C HIS A 70 -3.72 6.88 0.55
N TYR A 71 -3.22 5.92 -0.21
CA TYR A 71 -1.83 5.49 -0.16
C TYR A 71 -1.13 5.73 -1.50
N LEU A 72 0.14 6.12 -1.42
CA LEU A 72 1.04 6.07 -2.57
C LEU A 72 1.63 4.67 -2.66
N VAL A 73 1.26 3.97 -3.73
CA VAL A 73 1.60 2.57 -3.97
C VAL A 73 2.68 2.49 -5.03
N HIS A 74 3.68 1.66 -4.78
CA HIS A 74 4.72 1.37 -5.76
C HIS A 74 4.24 0.31 -6.76
N ASP A 75 4.31 0.66 -8.04
CA ASP A 75 4.05 -0.21 -9.19
C ASP A 75 5.35 -0.34 -10.00
N PRO A 76 6.10 -1.44 -9.87
CA PRO A 76 7.42 -1.58 -10.47
C PRO A 76 7.45 -1.43 -12.00
N ASN A 77 6.40 -1.91 -12.65
CA ASN A 77 6.30 -2.05 -14.11
C ASN A 77 5.25 -1.11 -14.74
N SER A 78 4.65 -0.21 -13.96
CA SER A 78 3.62 0.75 -14.45
C SER A 78 2.42 0.06 -15.12
N SER A 79 1.98 -1.05 -14.53
CA SER A 79 0.86 -1.89 -14.96
C SER A 79 -0.52 -1.27 -14.68
N LEU A 80 -0.60 -0.30 -13.76
CA LEU A 80 -1.87 0.23 -13.27
C LEU A 80 -2.51 1.30 -14.16
N ARG A 81 -3.85 1.30 -14.17
CA ARG A 81 -4.70 2.31 -14.78
C ARG A 81 -5.69 2.86 -13.75
N THR A 82 -6.15 4.08 -13.98
CA THR A 82 -7.16 4.71 -13.12
C THR A 82 -8.46 3.90 -13.19
N GLY A 83 -9.04 3.56 -12.03
CA GLY A 83 -10.26 2.75 -11.94
C GLY A 83 -10.03 1.27 -11.61
N ASP A 84 -8.80 0.75 -11.71
CA ASP A 84 -8.53 -0.64 -11.37
C ASP A 84 -8.81 -0.95 -9.89
N VAL A 85 -9.35 -2.14 -9.62
CA VAL A 85 -9.45 -2.70 -8.28
C VAL A 85 -8.22 -3.56 -8.02
N VAL A 86 -7.49 -3.28 -6.95
CA VAL A 86 -6.14 -3.81 -6.71
C VAL A 86 -5.99 -4.35 -5.29
N SER A 87 -5.15 -5.36 -5.12
CA SER A 87 -4.63 -5.77 -3.81
C SER A 87 -3.26 -5.14 -3.58
N ILE A 88 -3.10 -4.45 -2.46
CA ILE A 88 -1.84 -3.81 -2.06
C ILE A 88 -1.35 -4.40 -0.74
N VAL A 89 -0.03 -4.46 -0.60
CA VAL A 89 0.66 -5.02 0.57
C VAL A 89 1.52 -3.92 1.19
N PRO A 90 1.42 -3.67 2.51
CA PRO A 90 2.32 -2.75 3.22
C PRO A 90 3.73 -3.35 3.40
N GLY A 91 4.61 -2.63 4.10
CA GLY A 91 5.93 -3.17 4.48
C GLY A 91 7.00 -3.10 3.38
N TRP A 92 6.73 -2.44 2.26
CA TRP A 92 7.70 -2.20 1.18
C TRP A 92 8.06 -0.71 1.05
N PRO A 93 8.93 -0.17 1.94
CA PRO A 93 9.36 1.21 1.86
C PRO A 93 10.26 1.44 0.64
N THR A 94 9.71 2.18 -0.33
CA THR A 94 10.41 2.55 -1.57
C THR A 94 10.83 4.01 -1.57
N SER A 95 10.06 4.88 -0.92
CA SER A 95 10.32 6.32 -0.77
C SER A 95 9.72 6.82 0.55
N LYS A 96 9.86 8.12 0.86
CA LYS A 96 9.42 8.75 2.13
C LYS A 96 7.96 8.43 2.49
N HIS A 97 7.05 8.58 1.53
CA HIS A 97 5.61 8.34 1.72
C HIS A 97 5.10 7.07 1.00
N LYS A 98 5.98 6.34 0.30
CA LYS A 98 5.64 5.12 -0.46
C LYS A 98 6.02 3.88 0.34
N ARG A 99 5.06 3.34 1.09
CA ARG A 99 5.24 2.17 1.98
C ARG A 99 4.45 0.93 1.55
N HIS A 100 3.64 1.06 0.50
CA HIS A 100 2.81 0.00 -0.05
C HIS A 100 3.31 -0.37 -1.43
N VAL A 101 3.17 -1.64 -1.79
CA VAL A 101 3.46 -2.17 -3.12
C VAL A 101 2.25 -2.93 -3.63
N ILE A 102 2.04 -2.94 -4.94
CA ILE A 102 0.97 -3.73 -5.54
C ILE A 102 1.29 -5.23 -5.48
N LYS A 103 0.29 -6.06 -5.18
CA LYS A 103 0.40 -7.53 -5.27
C LYS A 103 -0.17 -8.06 -6.58
N ASN A 104 -1.45 -7.75 -6.85
CA ASN A 104 -2.16 -8.17 -8.04
C ASN A 104 -3.33 -7.23 -8.36
N ILE A 105 -3.76 -7.24 -9.62
CA ILE A 105 -4.98 -6.58 -10.09
C ILE A 105 -6.13 -7.58 -9.88
N ILE A 106 -7.17 -7.16 -9.17
CA ILE A 106 -8.36 -7.97 -8.88
C ILE A 106 -9.36 -7.83 -10.02
N ALA A 107 -9.64 -6.59 -10.42
CA ALA A 107 -10.49 -6.28 -11.55
C ALA A 107 -9.84 -5.15 -12.37
N PRO A 108 -9.43 -5.42 -13.63
CA PRO A 108 -8.93 -4.37 -14.51
C PRO A 108 -10.07 -3.46 -14.97
N TYR A 109 -9.77 -2.18 -15.13
CA TYR A 109 -10.66 -1.21 -15.76
C TYR A 109 -10.10 -0.78 -17.13
N GLY A 110 -10.93 -0.85 -18.17
CA GLY A 110 -10.51 -0.55 -19.54
C GLY A 110 -9.71 -1.69 -20.15
N THR A 111 -8.39 -1.52 -20.30
CA THR A 111 -7.55 -2.53 -20.96
C THR A 111 -7.42 -3.81 -20.12
N PRO A 112 -7.46 -5.00 -20.73
CA PRO A 112 -7.31 -6.27 -20.01
C PRO A 112 -5.92 -6.41 -19.38
N VAL A 113 -5.78 -7.35 -18.42
CA VAL A 113 -4.51 -7.59 -17.71
C VAL A 113 -3.41 -8.11 -18.65
N GLU A 114 -3.80 -8.84 -19.70
CA GLU A 114 -2.87 -9.48 -20.65
C GLU A 114 -2.10 -8.48 -21.50
N GLU A 115 -2.70 -7.35 -21.85
CA GLU A 115 -2.05 -6.28 -22.63
C GLU A 115 -1.12 -5.41 -21.79
N ARG A 116 -1.06 -5.65 -20.46
CA ARG A 116 -0.32 -4.82 -19.52
C ARG A 116 0.97 -5.52 -19.10
N PRO A 117 2.01 -4.75 -18.72
CA PRO A 117 3.23 -5.36 -18.23
C PRO A 117 2.96 -6.16 -16.94
N PRO A 118 3.55 -7.35 -16.78
CA PRO A 118 3.27 -8.23 -15.65
C PRO A 118 3.77 -7.61 -14.34
N ILE A 119 3.08 -7.92 -13.25
CA ILE A 119 3.47 -7.45 -11.90
C ILE A 119 4.52 -8.41 -11.32
N PRO A 120 5.71 -7.94 -10.91
CA PRO A 120 6.73 -8.80 -10.34
C PRO A 120 6.30 -9.46 -9.04
N SER A 121 6.72 -10.71 -8.85
CA SER A 121 6.43 -11.48 -7.64
C SER A 121 7.17 -10.91 -6.41
N LEU A 122 6.80 -11.35 -5.21
CA LEU A 122 7.49 -10.92 -3.99
C LEU A 122 8.96 -11.33 -3.98
N GLU A 123 9.27 -12.56 -4.41
CA GLU A 123 10.64 -13.07 -4.43
C GLU A 123 11.49 -12.38 -5.50
N GLU A 124 10.94 -12.11 -6.69
CA GLU A 124 11.62 -11.32 -7.73
C GLU A 124 12.00 -9.93 -7.22
N ARG A 125 11.09 -9.25 -6.52
CA ARG A 125 11.37 -7.92 -5.95
C ARG A 125 12.43 -7.95 -4.86
N ILE A 126 12.46 -9.01 -4.06
CA ILE A 126 13.51 -9.22 -3.05
C ILE A 126 14.85 -9.46 -3.76
N ALA A 127 14.90 -10.33 -4.76
CA ALA A 127 16.09 -10.63 -5.53
C ALA A 127 16.64 -9.37 -6.22
N GLU A 128 15.80 -8.58 -6.89
CA GLU A 128 16.20 -7.32 -7.53
C GLU A 128 16.82 -6.34 -6.50
N ARG A 129 16.22 -6.25 -5.31
CA ARG A 129 16.71 -5.38 -4.24
C ARG A 129 18.03 -5.86 -3.66
N GLU A 130 18.20 -7.18 -3.52
CA GLU A 130 19.43 -7.79 -3.01
C GLU A 130 20.58 -7.67 -4.01
N ALA A 131 20.31 -7.87 -5.30
CA ALA A 131 21.29 -7.62 -6.37
C ALA A 131 21.76 -6.16 -6.38
N LYS A 132 20.84 -5.19 -6.34
CA LYS A 132 21.20 -3.76 -6.23
C LYS A 132 22.02 -3.44 -4.99
N ARG A 133 21.79 -4.16 -3.88
CA ARG A 133 22.55 -3.99 -2.65
C ARG A 133 23.95 -4.59 -2.74
N ALA A 134 24.10 -5.76 -3.38
CA ALA A 134 25.37 -6.42 -3.60
C ALA A 134 26.30 -5.54 -4.46
N VAL A 135 25.81 -5.05 -5.60
CA VAL A 135 26.55 -4.10 -6.47
C VAL A 135 26.97 -2.85 -5.69
N LYS A 136 26.08 -2.30 -4.86
CA LYS A 136 26.42 -1.15 -4.01
C LYS A 136 27.48 -1.48 -2.95
N ALA A 137 27.52 -2.72 -2.46
CA ALA A 137 28.51 -3.16 -1.47
C ALA A 137 29.88 -3.35 -2.12
N GLU A 138 29.95 -3.99 -3.29
CA GLU A 138 31.18 -4.12 -4.10
C GLU A 138 31.78 -2.76 -4.42
N ARG A 139 30.96 -1.82 -4.92
CA ARG A 139 31.40 -0.44 -5.18
C ARG A 139 31.94 0.26 -3.94
N ARG A 140 31.43 -0.06 -2.74
CA ARG A 140 31.94 0.52 -1.49
C ARG A 140 33.27 -0.09 -1.05
N ILE A 141 33.52 -1.35 -1.39
CA ILE A 141 34.77 -2.05 -1.10
C ILE A 141 35.86 -1.49 -2.02
N GLN A 142 35.60 -1.42 -3.32
CA GLN A 142 36.51 -0.84 -4.32
C GLN A 142 36.93 0.59 -3.94
N ASN A 143 35.96 1.47 -3.71
CA ASN A 143 36.25 2.85 -3.30
C ASN A 143 37.03 2.95 -1.98
N LYS A 144 36.98 1.93 -1.10
CA LYS A 144 37.72 1.91 0.16
C LYS A 144 39.14 1.37 -0.02
N GLU A 145 39.36 0.48 -0.98
CA GLU A 145 40.68 -0.02 -1.36
C GLU A 145 41.46 1.07 -2.11
N GLU A 146 40.83 1.74 -3.08
CA GLU A 146 41.41 2.90 -3.79
C GLU A 146 41.78 4.08 -2.87
N GLN A 147 41.09 4.25 -1.73
CA GLN A 147 41.41 5.29 -0.75
C GLN A 147 42.53 4.92 0.23
N LYS A 148 42.94 3.64 0.25
CA LYS A 148 44.01 3.15 1.13
C LYS A 148 45.37 3.09 0.43
N GLU A 149 45.37 2.99 -0.90
CA GLU A 149 46.53 3.26 -1.76
C GLU A 149 46.79 4.76 -1.84
#